data_AF-A0A6M3L500-F1
#
_entry.id   AF-A0A6M3L500-F1
#
_cell.length_a   1.000
_cell.length_b   1.000
_cell.length_c   1.000
_cell.angle_alpha   90.00
_cell.angle_beta   90.00
_cell.angle_gamma   90.00
#
_symmetry.space_group_name_H-M   'P 1'
#
loop_
_entity.id
_entity.type
_entity.pdbx_description
1 polymer ?
#
loop_
_entity_poly.entity_id
_entity_poly.type
_entity_poly.pdbx_seq_one_letter_code
_entity_poly.pdbx_strand_id
1 'polypeptide(L)'
;MKTIYTWGDSHVSMFDETYRDESWAPKPEGERKVVFHERSHCAVYTAYNIENRLDELRSHLSKIDYKEQDEIWFMFGEIDVRFHIFYHHQRLKMPLDKMIDLVTKKYTTSVNLLRQEGYNAFIVSVVPPQRSPGPHLYDPVYATKELDGSNAYIRGEGNTLKDRIYITEEFNRQVEIKCKELSIGFRNIHPLIVDPETRCNILWMTRDGMHYNYLGDILIKAFHLDEGV
;
A
#
# COMPACT_ATOMS: atom_id res chain seq x y z
N MET A 1 -7.61 12.47 -22.45
CA MET A 1 -6.85 11.34 -21.88
C MET A 1 -6.90 11.48 -20.37
N LYS A 2 -7.14 10.37 -19.68
CA LYS A 2 -7.19 10.27 -18.22
C LYS A 2 -5.79 10.04 -17.68
N THR A 3 -5.40 10.79 -16.64
CA THR A 3 -4.10 10.64 -15.97
C THR A 3 -4.31 10.00 -14.60
N ILE A 4 -3.41 9.10 -14.19
CA ILE A 4 -3.42 8.50 -12.85
C ILE A 4 -2.24 9.04 -12.07
N TYR A 5 -2.54 9.67 -10.94
CA TYR A 5 -1.57 10.18 -9.98
C TYR A 5 -1.52 9.23 -8.80
N THR A 6 -0.33 8.80 -8.38
CA THR A 6 -0.17 7.87 -7.24
C THR A 6 0.44 8.58 -6.05
N TRP A 7 -0.04 8.27 -4.84
CA TRP A 7 0.51 8.76 -3.58
C TRP A 7 0.43 7.68 -2.51
N GLY A 8 1.50 7.46 -1.75
CA GLY A 8 1.60 6.25 -0.93
C GLY A 8 2.95 6.09 -0.27
N ASP A 9 3.11 4.94 0.36
CA ASP A 9 4.40 4.47 0.86
C ASP A 9 5.32 4.04 -0.30
N SER A 10 6.44 3.39 0.01
CA SER A 10 7.43 3.01 -0.98
C SER A 10 6.91 2.08 -2.09
N HIS A 11 5.73 1.46 -1.94
CA HIS A 11 5.11 0.69 -3.02
C HIS A 11 4.68 1.58 -4.20
N VAL A 12 4.47 2.88 -4.04
CA VAL A 12 4.18 3.73 -5.22
C VAL A 12 5.34 3.76 -6.22
N SER A 13 6.57 3.44 -5.79
CA SER A 13 7.72 3.33 -6.70
C SER A 13 7.55 2.24 -7.77
N MET A 14 6.61 1.30 -7.58
CA MET A 14 6.32 0.25 -8.55
C MET A 14 5.64 0.77 -9.82
N PHE A 15 5.13 2.00 -9.80
CA PHE A 15 4.59 2.68 -10.98
C PHE A 15 5.65 3.51 -11.69
N ASP A 16 6.81 3.72 -11.06
CA ASP A 16 7.93 4.41 -11.66
C ASP A 16 8.71 3.43 -12.56
N GLU A 17 8.74 3.71 -13.87
CA GLU A 17 9.48 2.88 -14.83
C GLU A 17 10.98 2.86 -14.57
N THR A 18 11.53 3.83 -13.83
CA THR A 18 12.96 3.87 -13.47
C THR A 18 13.38 2.77 -12.50
N TYR A 19 12.42 2.10 -11.82
CA TYR A 19 12.69 0.94 -10.97
C TYR A 19 12.61 -0.41 -11.71
N ARG A 20 12.32 -0.41 -13.01
CA ARG A 20 12.39 -1.62 -13.81
C ARG A 20 13.84 -2.00 -14.02
N ASP A 21 14.25 -3.13 -13.44
CA ASP A 21 15.42 -3.84 -13.93
C ASP A 21 15.10 -4.36 -15.34
N GLU A 22 15.59 -3.65 -16.37
CA GLU A 22 15.35 -3.97 -17.77
C GLU A 22 15.84 -5.38 -18.17
N SER A 23 16.66 -6.03 -17.33
CA SER A 23 17.27 -7.33 -17.66
C SER A 23 16.34 -8.54 -17.47
N TRP A 24 15.14 -8.39 -16.91
CA TRP A 24 14.31 -9.55 -16.51
C TRP A 24 12.86 -9.62 -17.04
N ALA A 25 12.36 -8.65 -17.82
CA ALA A 25 11.02 -8.75 -18.41
C ALA A 25 10.80 -7.90 -19.68
N PRO A 26 9.89 -8.33 -20.58
CA PRO A 26 9.51 -7.56 -21.76
C PRO A 26 8.77 -6.26 -21.38
N LYS A 27 9.13 -5.15 -22.05
CA LYS A 27 8.39 -3.89 -21.96
C LYS A 27 6.98 -4.08 -22.50
N PRO A 28 5.92 -3.74 -21.74
CA PRO A 28 4.57 -3.77 -22.28
C PRO A 28 4.39 -2.68 -23.34
N GLU A 29 3.57 -2.95 -24.36
CA GLU A 29 3.22 -1.98 -25.39
C GLU A 29 2.19 -0.94 -24.85
N GLY A 30 2.41 0.35 -25.14
CA GLY A 30 1.47 1.45 -24.83
C GLY A 30 2.12 2.67 -24.14
N GLU A 31 1.65 3.88 -24.46
CA GLU A 31 2.06 5.11 -23.77
C GLU A 31 1.51 5.15 -22.35
N ARG A 32 2.39 5.43 -21.38
CA ARG A 32 2.09 5.49 -19.95
C ARG A 32 2.49 6.84 -19.41
N LYS A 33 1.61 7.46 -18.62
CA LYS A 33 1.96 8.68 -17.89
C LYS A 33 1.59 8.53 -16.42
N VAL A 34 2.46 7.84 -15.69
CA VAL A 34 2.51 7.88 -14.21
C VAL A 34 3.30 9.14 -13.85
N VAL A 35 2.67 10.14 -13.23
CA VAL A 35 3.29 11.48 -13.09
C VAL A 35 3.76 11.80 -11.67
N PHE A 36 3.40 11.03 -10.64
CA PHE A 36 3.95 11.27 -9.28
C PHE A 36 4.70 10.08 -8.72
N HIS A 37 6.02 10.24 -8.75
CA HIS A 37 6.93 9.59 -7.83
C HIS A 37 7.70 10.67 -7.09
N GLU A 38 7.02 11.42 -6.22
CA GLU A 38 7.75 12.21 -5.23
C GLU A 38 8.11 11.25 -4.11
N ARG A 39 9.37 10.78 -4.18
CA ARG A 39 10.02 9.87 -3.25
C ARG A 39 10.07 10.48 -1.86
N SER A 40 8.94 10.56 -1.18
CA SER A 40 8.92 10.74 0.26
C SER A 40 9.23 9.39 0.90
N HIS A 41 10.47 8.92 0.70
CA HIS A 41 11.02 7.78 1.40
C HIS A 41 11.04 8.11 2.89
N CYS A 42 9.98 7.75 3.61
CA CYS A 42 9.96 7.98 5.05
C CYS A 42 8.98 7.01 5.72
N ALA A 43 9.47 6.35 6.78
CA ALA A 43 8.73 5.44 7.66
C ALA A 43 7.51 6.08 8.39
N VAL A 44 7.17 7.33 8.08
CA VAL A 44 6.03 8.10 8.62
C VAL A 44 4.82 8.16 7.66
N TYR A 45 4.93 7.64 6.44
CA TYR A 45 3.84 7.58 5.46
C TYR A 45 3.01 6.31 5.68
N THR A 46 2.17 6.36 6.72
CA THR A 46 1.28 5.26 7.12
C THR A 46 -0.17 5.64 6.85
N ALA A 47 -1.03 4.65 6.65
CA ALA A 47 -2.47 4.85 6.51
C ALA A 47 -3.07 5.59 7.72
N TYR A 48 -2.52 5.34 8.91
CA TYR A 48 -2.93 6.03 10.14
C TYR A 48 -2.59 7.54 10.18
N ASN A 49 -1.49 7.96 9.54
CA ASN A 49 -0.93 9.31 9.66
C ASN A 49 -1.12 10.18 8.41
N ILE A 50 -1.79 9.67 7.37
CA ILE A 50 -1.94 10.37 6.09
C ILE A 50 -2.59 11.76 6.21
N GLU A 51 -3.50 11.95 7.17
CA GLU A 51 -4.15 13.24 7.44
C GLU A 51 -3.13 14.37 7.62
N ASN A 52 -2.03 14.09 8.34
CA ASN A 52 -0.96 15.05 8.62
C ASN A 52 -0.15 15.44 7.37
N ARG A 53 -0.41 14.80 6.24
CA ARG A 53 0.28 14.98 4.96
C ARG A 53 -0.63 15.49 3.86
N LEU A 54 -1.92 15.72 4.13
CA LEU A 54 -2.84 16.20 3.11
C LEU A 54 -2.45 17.58 2.58
N ASP A 55 -1.90 18.48 3.42
CA ASP A 55 -1.44 19.79 2.95
C ASP A 55 -0.24 19.71 2.01
N GLU A 56 0.65 18.75 2.26
CA GLU A 56 1.77 18.44 1.35
C GLU A 56 1.21 17.99 0.00
N LEU A 57 0.31 16.99 -0.01
CA LEU A 57 -0.37 16.54 -1.23
C LEU A 57 -1.09 17.69 -1.95
N ARG A 58 -1.87 18.53 -1.25
CA ARG A 58 -2.56 19.68 -1.84
C ARG A 58 -1.58 20.65 -2.52
N SER A 59 -0.43 20.91 -1.89
CA SER A 59 0.64 21.72 -2.47
C SER A 59 1.17 21.08 -3.77
N HIS A 60 1.29 19.76 -3.86
CA HIS A 60 1.67 19.08 -5.11
C HIS A 60 0.56 19.15 -6.16
N LEU A 61 -0.69 18.90 -5.78
CA LEU A 61 -1.85 18.97 -6.66
C LEU A 61 -2.06 20.37 -7.26
N SER A 62 -1.73 21.44 -6.52
CA SER A 62 -1.81 22.82 -7.03
C SER A 62 -0.79 23.15 -8.13
N LYS A 63 0.25 22.32 -8.29
CA LYS A 63 1.34 22.53 -9.27
C LYS A 63 1.12 21.78 -10.57
N ILE A 64 0.03 21.02 -10.68
CA ILE A 64 -0.31 20.23 -11.86
C ILE A 64 -1.63 20.67 -12.49
N ASP A 65 -1.75 20.41 -13.79
CA ASP A 65 -2.98 20.56 -14.56
C ASP A 65 -3.91 19.37 -14.32
N TYR A 66 -4.42 19.23 -13.09
CA TYR A 66 -5.38 18.19 -12.70
C TYR A 66 -6.72 18.42 -13.40
N LYS A 67 -7.28 17.36 -14.01
CA LYS A 67 -8.57 17.40 -14.73
C LYS A 67 -9.59 16.53 -14.04
N GLU A 68 -10.87 16.83 -14.26
CA GLU A 68 -11.99 16.09 -13.65
C GLU A 68 -11.93 14.58 -13.90
N GLN A 69 -11.48 14.16 -15.09
CA GLN A 69 -11.34 12.75 -15.44
C GLN A 69 -10.09 12.07 -14.88
N ASP A 70 -9.14 12.81 -14.31
CA ASP A 70 -7.93 12.24 -13.74
C ASP A 70 -8.26 11.50 -12.43
N GLU A 71 -7.37 10.62 -11.96
CA GLU A 71 -7.54 9.87 -10.71
C GLU A 71 -6.35 10.07 -9.78
N ILE A 72 -6.59 10.02 -8.47
CA ILE A 72 -5.55 9.98 -7.44
C ILE A 72 -5.65 8.65 -6.69
N TRP A 73 -4.62 7.81 -6.79
CA TRP A 73 -4.55 6.50 -6.17
C TRP A 73 -3.70 6.52 -4.91
N PHE A 74 -4.32 6.11 -3.81
CA PHE A 74 -3.73 6.07 -2.48
C PHE A 74 -3.25 4.66 -2.16
N MET A 75 -1.96 4.53 -1.85
CA MET A 75 -1.29 3.25 -1.60
C MET A 75 -0.54 3.28 -0.28
N PHE A 76 -1.30 3.25 0.80
CA PHE A 76 -0.79 3.19 2.15
C PHE A 76 -1.32 1.96 2.86
N GLY A 77 -0.63 1.58 3.93
CA GLY A 77 -1.09 0.54 4.85
C GLY A 77 -0.14 -0.63 4.96
N GLU A 78 0.89 -0.75 4.10
CA GLU A 78 1.83 -1.86 4.18
C GLU A 78 2.54 -1.90 5.54
N ILE A 79 3.07 -0.75 5.97
CA ILE A 79 3.75 -0.63 7.27
C ILE A 79 2.74 -0.87 8.41
N ASP A 80 1.50 -0.40 8.24
CA ASP A 80 0.45 -0.57 9.25
C ASP A 80 0.12 -2.04 9.48
N VAL A 81 -0.15 -2.80 8.40
CA VAL A 81 -0.55 -4.21 8.49
C VAL A 81 0.61 -5.14 8.85
N ARG A 82 1.85 -4.79 8.47
CA ARG A 82 3.03 -5.61 8.78
C ARG A 82 3.56 -5.38 10.20
N PHE A 83 3.34 -4.19 10.76
CA PHE A 83 3.95 -3.82 12.02
C PHE A 83 3.05 -3.02 12.96
N HIS A 84 2.60 -1.81 12.58
CA HIS A 84 2.01 -0.88 13.56
C HIS A 84 0.74 -1.41 14.22
N ILE A 85 -0.16 -2.05 13.47
CA ILE A 85 -1.41 -2.57 14.01
C ILE A 85 -1.14 -3.59 15.11
N PHE A 86 -0.28 -4.58 14.83
CA PHE A 86 0.05 -5.61 15.82
C PHE A 86 0.82 -5.04 17.01
N TYR A 87 1.79 -4.15 16.76
CA TYR A 87 2.55 -3.48 17.81
C TYR A 87 1.64 -2.71 18.78
N HIS A 88 0.73 -1.90 18.25
CA HIS A 88 -0.19 -1.11 19.07
C HIS A 88 -1.26 -1.97 19.74
N HIS A 89 -1.72 -3.05 19.11
CA HIS A 89 -2.55 -4.07 19.75
C HIS A 89 -1.88 -4.61 21.03
N GLN A 90 -0.61 -5.03 20.93
CA GLN A 90 0.15 -5.58 22.05
C GLN A 90 0.47 -4.55 23.14
N ARG A 91 0.88 -3.34 22.74
CA ARG A 91 1.29 -2.28 23.65
C ARG A 91 0.12 -1.64 24.39
N LEU A 92 -0.99 -1.39 23.69
CA LEU A 92 -2.17 -0.72 24.25
C LEU A 92 -3.20 -1.71 24.81
N LYS A 93 -3.00 -3.03 24.63
CA LYS A 93 -3.96 -4.08 25.00
C LYS A 93 -5.35 -3.87 24.39
N MET A 94 -5.40 -3.24 23.21
CA MET A 94 -6.62 -3.03 22.45
C MET A 94 -6.88 -4.24 21.55
N PRO A 95 -8.10 -4.78 21.41
CA PRO A 95 -8.38 -5.88 20.49
C PRO A 95 -7.89 -5.62 19.07
N LEU A 96 -7.36 -6.64 18.39
CA LEU A 96 -6.75 -6.50 17.06
C LEU A 96 -7.73 -5.89 16.04
N ASP A 97 -8.97 -6.37 16.00
CA ASP A 97 -10.02 -5.86 15.11
C ASP A 97 -10.33 -4.39 15.36
N LYS A 98 -10.23 -3.92 16.62
CA LYS A 98 -10.41 -2.51 16.97
C LYS A 98 -9.24 -1.66 16.49
N MET A 99 -8.02 -2.20 16.52
CA MET A 99 -6.86 -1.52 15.92
C MET A 99 -7.00 -1.42 14.40
N ILE A 100 -7.44 -2.50 13.72
CA ILE A 100 -7.68 -2.49 12.27
C ILE A 100 -8.77 -1.48 11.92
N ASP A 101 -9.91 -1.51 12.63
CA ASP A 101 -11.01 -0.57 12.41
C ASP A 101 -10.58 0.89 12.59
N LEU A 102 -9.79 1.18 13.64
CA LEU A 102 -9.25 2.51 13.90
C LEU A 102 -8.38 3.02 12.74
N VAL A 103 -7.43 2.21 12.28
CA VAL A 103 -6.53 2.62 11.18
C VAL A 103 -7.29 2.78 9.88
N THR A 104 -8.15 1.81 9.53
CA THR A 104 -8.95 1.88 8.29
C THR A 104 -9.89 3.08 8.28
N LYS A 105 -10.56 3.38 9.41
CA LYS A 105 -11.39 4.57 9.55
C LYS A 105 -10.60 5.85 9.32
N LYS A 106 -9.44 6.02 9.98
CA LYS A 106 -8.59 7.20 9.78
C LYS A 106 -8.16 7.34 8.32
N TYR A 107 -7.75 6.23 7.71
CA TYR A 107 -7.30 6.23 6.32
C TYR A 107 -8.42 6.69 5.37
N THR A 108 -9.60 6.05 5.44
CA THR A 108 -10.71 6.39 4.55
C THR A 108 -11.27 7.78 4.81
N THR A 109 -11.34 8.22 6.07
CA THR A 109 -11.77 9.60 6.40
C THR A 109 -10.81 10.62 5.80
N SER A 110 -9.50 10.39 5.86
CA SER A 110 -8.51 11.31 5.30
C SER A 110 -8.62 11.43 3.78
N VAL A 111 -8.78 10.29 3.09
CA VAL A 111 -8.99 10.28 1.63
C VAL A 111 -10.33 10.92 1.24
N ASN A 112 -11.36 10.75 2.08
CA ASN A 112 -12.65 11.38 1.86
C ASN A 112 -12.59 12.92 1.91
N LEU A 113 -11.68 13.52 2.68
CA LEU A 113 -11.50 14.98 2.68
C LEU A 113 -11.15 15.49 1.28
N LEU A 114 -10.29 14.76 0.54
CA LEU A 114 -9.95 15.13 -0.84
C LEU A 114 -11.10 14.87 -1.82
N ARG A 115 -11.92 13.83 -1.60
CA ARG A 115 -13.16 13.65 -2.38
C ARG A 115 -14.11 14.83 -2.21
N GLN A 116 -14.26 15.32 -0.99
CA GLN A 116 -15.10 16.49 -0.67
C GLN A 116 -14.57 17.79 -1.31
N GLU A 117 -13.27 17.85 -1.61
CA GLU A 117 -12.63 18.93 -2.36
C GLU A 117 -12.80 18.80 -3.90
N GLY A 118 -13.45 17.74 -4.38
CA GLY A 118 -13.74 17.52 -5.80
C GLY A 118 -12.73 16.61 -6.52
N TYR A 119 -11.72 16.07 -5.83
CA TYR A 119 -10.78 15.14 -6.44
C TYR A 119 -11.41 13.75 -6.64
N ASN A 120 -11.00 13.05 -7.69
CA ASN A 120 -11.40 11.67 -7.97
C ASN A 120 -10.41 10.70 -7.32
N ALA A 121 -10.57 10.49 -6.01
CA ALA A 121 -9.66 9.72 -5.19
C ALA A 121 -10.07 8.25 -5.05
N PHE A 122 -9.07 7.36 -5.11
CA PHE A 122 -9.20 5.91 -5.00
C PHE A 122 -8.23 5.36 -3.96
N ILE A 123 -8.65 4.36 -3.19
CA ILE A 123 -7.73 3.58 -2.36
C ILE A 123 -7.42 2.27 -3.08
N VAL A 124 -6.14 1.93 -3.19
CA VAL A 124 -5.68 0.64 -3.69
C VAL A 124 -5.49 -0.31 -2.51
N SER A 125 -5.94 -1.56 -2.64
CA SER A 125 -5.78 -2.56 -1.59
C SER A 125 -4.31 -2.80 -1.27
N VAL A 126 -3.99 -3.02 0.01
CA VAL A 126 -2.66 -3.44 0.44
C VAL A 126 -2.33 -4.82 -0.14
N VAL A 127 -1.08 -4.98 -0.55
CA VAL A 127 -0.54 -6.22 -1.11
C VAL A 127 -0.45 -7.34 -0.06
N PRO A 128 -0.64 -8.62 -0.43
CA PRO A 128 -0.49 -9.74 0.49
C PRO A 128 0.94 -9.82 1.03
N PRO A 129 1.12 -10.31 2.27
CA PRO A 129 2.44 -10.57 2.82
C PRO A 129 3.14 -11.70 2.04
N GLN A 130 4.44 -11.83 2.22
CA GLN A 130 5.24 -12.85 1.52
C GLN A 130 5.58 -14.02 2.42
N ARG A 131 5.70 -15.22 1.82
CA ARG A 131 6.45 -16.34 2.40
C ARG A 131 7.92 -16.03 2.24
N SER A 132 8.63 -15.65 3.29
CA SER A 132 10.09 -15.53 3.20
C SER A 132 10.69 -16.94 3.00
N PRO A 133 11.44 -17.20 1.92
CA PRO A 133 12.00 -18.53 1.66
C PRO A 133 13.38 -18.75 2.30
N GLY A 134 13.89 -17.84 3.13
CA GLY A 134 15.27 -17.94 3.62
C GLY A 134 15.47 -17.49 5.08
N PRO A 135 16.45 -18.08 5.80
CA PRO A 135 16.77 -17.72 7.19
C PRO A 135 17.39 -16.32 7.36
N HIS A 136 17.67 -15.60 6.26
CA HIS A 136 18.41 -14.33 6.27
C HIS A 136 17.84 -13.21 5.40
N LEU A 137 16.67 -13.37 4.79
CA LEU A 137 16.07 -12.32 3.93
C LEU A 137 14.71 -11.88 4.47
N TYR A 138 14.78 -11.50 5.74
CA TYR A 138 13.87 -10.58 6.44
C TYR A 138 12.56 -11.18 6.97
N ASP A 139 12.66 -11.79 8.15
CA ASP A 139 11.96 -11.19 9.32
C ASP A 139 12.05 -9.68 9.12
N PRO A 140 10.95 -8.95 8.89
CA PRO A 140 10.97 -7.61 8.28
C PRO A 140 12.12 -6.82 8.89
N VAL A 141 12.98 -6.17 8.08
CA VAL A 141 14.22 -5.48 8.50
C VAL A 141 14.06 -4.64 9.78
N TYR A 142 12.84 -4.24 10.12
CA TYR A 142 12.40 -3.75 11.43
C TYR A 142 12.64 -4.71 12.64
N ALA A 143 13.16 -5.93 12.42
CA ALA A 143 13.21 -7.01 13.40
C ALA A 143 14.52 -7.84 13.38
N THR A 144 15.70 -7.25 13.16
CA THR A 144 17.02 -7.80 13.61
C THR A 144 18.02 -6.64 13.71
N LYS A 145 18.93 -6.45 14.69
CA LYS A 145 19.57 -7.26 15.74
C LYS A 145 19.76 -6.40 17.02
N GLU A 146 19.77 -7.04 18.19
CA GLU A 146 20.37 -6.48 19.41
C GLU A 146 21.83 -6.07 19.13
N LEU A 147 22.16 -4.80 19.27
CA LEU A 147 23.56 -4.34 19.17
C LEU A 147 24.04 -3.44 20.31
N ASP A 148 23.17 -2.81 21.13
CA ASP A 148 23.69 -1.94 22.21
C ASP A 148 22.73 -1.61 23.37
N GLY A 149 21.61 -2.32 23.53
CA GLY A 149 20.70 -2.07 24.66
C GLY A 149 19.69 -0.94 24.44
N SER A 150 19.47 -0.50 23.20
CA SER A 150 18.30 0.31 22.83
C SER A 150 17.49 -0.36 21.70
N ASN A 151 16.16 -0.44 21.90
CA ASN A 151 15.15 -0.98 20.97
C ASN A 151 15.27 -2.47 20.55
N ALA A 152 15.09 -3.38 21.51
CA ALA A 152 14.64 -4.74 21.22
C ALA A 152 13.17 -4.70 20.74
N TYR A 153 12.96 -4.62 19.41
CA TYR A 153 11.62 -4.72 18.83
C TYR A 153 11.12 -6.16 18.95
N ILE A 154 9.90 -6.27 19.47
CA ILE A 154 9.25 -7.48 19.95
C ILE A 154 9.23 -8.57 18.85
N ARG A 155 10.17 -9.53 18.92
CA ARG A 155 9.89 -10.94 18.56
C ARG A 155 8.90 -11.51 19.57
N GLY A 156 7.72 -10.92 19.61
CA GLY A 156 6.65 -11.36 20.47
C GLY A 156 5.98 -12.55 19.83
N GLU A 157 5.56 -13.48 20.65
CA GLU A 157 4.52 -14.44 20.28
C GLU A 157 3.36 -13.66 19.62
N GLY A 158 3.12 -13.87 18.32
CA GLY A 158 1.92 -13.36 17.63
C GLY A 158 2.07 -12.40 16.43
N ASN A 159 3.27 -12.09 15.91
CA ASN A 159 3.39 -11.46 14.57
C ASN A 159 3.80 -12.48 13.50
N THR A 160 3.06 -13.59 13.43
CA THR A 160 3.34 -14.67 12.47
C THR A 160 2.88 -14.29 11.06
N LEU A 161 3.33 -15.05 10.05
CA LEU A 161 2.81 -14.89 8.69
C LEU A 161 1.27 -15.02 8.65
N LYS A 162 0.69 -15.93 9.45
CA LYS A 162 -0.77 -16.09 9.55
C LYS A 162 -1.44 -14.82 10.08
N ASP A 163 -0.84 -14.19 11.08
CA ASP A 163 -1.37 -12.93 11.65
C ASP A 163 -1.29 -11.80 10.62
N ARG A 164 -0.19 -11.70 9.86
CA ARG A 164 -0.05 -10.70 8.80
C ARG A 164 -1.03 -10.91 7.65
N ILE A 165 -1.27 -12.17 7.25
CA ILE A 165 -2.28 -12.50 6.23
C ILE A 165 -3.64 -12.02 6.73
N TYR A 166 -4.01 -12.41 7.95
CA TYR A 166 -5.28 -12.02 8.56
C TYR A 166 -5.43 -10.49 8.63
N ILE A 167 -4.45 -9.78 9.19
CA ILE A 167 -4.49 -8.31 9.33
C ILE A 167 -4.60 -7.66 7.96
N THR A 168 -3.85 -8.11 6.96
CA THR A 168 -3.89 -7.53 5.60
C THR A 168 -5.25 -7.70 4.95
N GLU A 169 -5.81 -8.90 5.01
CA GLU A 169 -7.11 -9.19 4.39
C GLU A 169 -8.25 -8.49 5.10
N GLU A 170 -8.26 -8.49 6.43
CA GLU A 170 -9.27 -7.80 7.22
C GLU A 170 -9.15 -6.28 7.05
N PHE A 171 -7.93 -5.74 6.97
CA PHE A 171 -7.69 -4.33 6.64
C PHE A 171 -8.29 -3.99 5.28
N ASN A 172 -7.96 -4.75 4.22
CA ASN A 172 -8.49 -4.53 2.88
C ASN A 172 -10.02 -4.60 2.84
N ARG A 173 -10.61 -5.59 3.50
CA ARG A 173 -12.07 -5.75 3.59
C ARG A 173 -12.73 -4.56 4.28
N GLN A 174 -12.16 -4.09 5.38
CA GLN A 174 -12.68 -2.94 6.13
C GLN A 174 -12.54 -1.62 5.35
N VAL A 175 -11.43 -1.44 4.62
CA VAL A 175 -11.24 -0.30 3.72
C VAL A 175 -12.28 -0.33 2.60
N GLU A 176 -12.50 -1.48 1.95
CA GLU A 176 -13.48 -1.62 0.88
C GLU A 176 -14.91 -1.24 1.33
N ILE A 177 -15.33 -1.73 2.51
CA ILE A 177 -16.63 -1.39 3.10
C ILE A 177 -16.75 0.12 3.32
N LYS A 178 -15.75 0.72 3.97
CA LYS A 178 -15.75 2.16 4.28
C LYS A 178 -15.66 3.01 3.01
N CYS A 179 -14.92 2.58 2.00
CA CYS A 179 -14.88 3.22 0.69
C CYS A 179 -16.27 3.24 0.04
N LYS A 180 -16.99 2.10 0.08
CA LYS A 180 -18.37 2.02 -0.42
C LYS A 180 -19.31 2.96 0.34
N GLU A 181 -19.21 3.00 1.67
CA GLU A 181 -20.00 3.91 2.52
C GLU A 181 -19.74 5.40 2.21
N LEU A 182 -18.48 5.75 1.92
CA LEU A 182 -18.03 7.12 1.66
C LEU A 182 -18.03 7.49 0.16
N SER A 183 -18.47 6.59 -0.73
CA SER A 183 -18.37 6.78 -2.19
C SER A 183 -16.96 7.15 -2.66
N ILE A 184 -15.96 6.52 -2.06
CA ILE A 184 -14.56 6.52 -2.49
C ILE A 184 -14.36 5.30 -3.40
N GLY A 185 -13.64 5.46 -4.50
CA GLY A 185 -13.31 4.31 -5.32
C GLY A 185 -12.33 3.36 -4.61
N PHE A 186 -12.56 2.06 -4.70
CA PHE A 186 -11.63 1.06 -4.18
C PHE A 186 -11.11 0.19 -5.33
N ARG A 187 -9.79 0.05 -5.40
CA ARG A 187 -9.06 -0.69 -6.42
C ARG A 187 -8.48 -1.94 -5.76
N ASN A 188 -9.23 -3.04 -5.84
CA ASN A 188 -8.84 -4.29 -5.18
C ASN A 188 -7.88 -5.11 -6.06
N ILE A 189 -6.61 -5.05 -5.71
CA ILE A 189 -5.52 -5.67 -6.47
C ILE A 189 -5.07 -6.97 -5.81
N HIS A 190 -5.44 -7.16 -4.55
CA HIS A 190 -5.01 -8.29 -3.73
C HIS A 190 -5.33 -9.65 -4.37
N PRO A 191 -6.54 -9.91 -4.93
CA PRO A 191 -6.84 -11.18 -5.60
C PRO A 191 -5.95 -11.50 -6.81
N LEU A 192 -5.36 -10.47 -7.45
CA LEU A 192 -4.55 -10.64 -8.66
C LEU A 192 -3.13 -11.08 -8.37
N ILE A 193 -2.69 -10.90 -7.12
CA ILE A 193 -1.29 -11.03 -6.71
C ILE A 193 -1.14 -11.96 -5.50
N VAL A 194 -2.24 -12.52 -5.01
CA VAL A 194 -2.25 -13.50 -3.93
C VAL A 194 -2.27 -14.91 -4.51
N ASP A 195 -1.42 -15.76 -3.98
CA ASP A 195 -1.41 -17.19 -4.24
C ASP A 195 -2.61 -17.81 -3.51
N PRO A 196 -3.51 -18.53 -4.20
CA PRO A 196 -4.73 -19.04 -3.58
C PRO A 196 -4.46 -20.12 -2.51
N GLU A 197 -3.34 -20.84 -2.59
CA GLU A 197 -3.00 -21.91 -1.64
C GLU A 197 -2.29 -21.36 -0.41
N THR A 198 -1.34 -20.47 -0.63
CA THR A 198 -0.45 -19.96 0.42
C THR A 198 -0.94 -18.65 1.03
N ARG A 199 -1.86 -17.96 0.33
CA ARG A 199 -2.39 -16.63 0.66
C ARG A 199 -1.30 -15.55 0.76
N CYS A 200 -0.16 -15.82 0.14
CA CYS A 200 0.99 -14.93 0.10
C CYS A 200 1.18 -14.40 -1.31
N ASN A 201 2.05 -13.41 -1.48
CA ASN A 201 2.27 -12.83 -2.79
C ASN A 201 2.92 -13.80 -3.80
N ILE A 202 2.45 -13.82 -5.05
CA ILE A 202 3.03 -14.59 -6.18
C ILE A 202 4.15 -13.86 -6.94
N LEU A 203 4.32 -12.56 -6.71
CA LEU A 203 5.17 -11.69 -7.53
C LEU A 203 6.63 -11.70 -7.09
N TRP A 204 7.50 -11.63 -8.10
CA TRP A 204 8.92 -11.41 -7.94
C TRP A 204 9.21 -10.04 -7.33
N MET A 205 10.06 -10.06 -6.33
CA MET A 205 10.46 -8.87 -5.60
C MET A 205 11.73 -8.27 -6.18
N THR A 206 11.90 -6.97 -5.94
CA THR A 206 13.19 -6.32 -6.10
C THR A 206 14.21 -6.96 -5.15
N ARG A 207 15.50 -6.72 -5.43
CA ARG A 207 16.62 -7.27 -4.66
C ARG A 207 16.57 -6.92 -3.16
N ASP A 208 15.86 -5.88 -2.76
CA ASP A 208 15.76 -5.44 -1.37
C ASP A 208 14.84 -6.29 -0.49
N GLY A 209 14.11 -7.24 -1.06
CA GLY A 209 13.27 -8.10 -0.24
C GLY A 209 11.97 -7.41 0.22
N MET A 210 11.57 -6.27 -0.35
CA MET A 210 10.42 -5.50 0.12
C MET A 210 9.49 -5.04 -1.01
N HIS A 211 10.04 -4.57 -2.14
CA HIS A 211 9.24 -4.01 -3.25
C HIS A 211 9.00 -5.02 -4.38
N TYR A 212 8.01 -4.75 -5.23
CA TYR A 212 7.63 -5.63 -6.35
C TYR A 212 8.15 -5.10 -7.70
N ASN A 213 8.67 -6.00 -8.54
CA ASN A 213 9.23 -5.62 -9.84
C ASN A 213 8.17 -5.27 -10.90
N TYR A 214 6.94 -5.79 -10.78
CA TYR A 214 5.95 -5.77 -11.88
C TYR A 214 4.54 -5.38 -11.48
N LEU A 215 4.35 -4.86 -10.27
CA LEU A 215 2.99 -4.59 -9.80
C LEU A 215 2.31 -3.50 -10.65
N GLY A 216 3.02 -2.44 -11.05
CA GLY A 216 2.47 -1.42 -11.95
C GLY A 216 1.86 -1.98 -13.24
N ASP A 217 2.46 -3.03 -13.84
CA ASP A 217 1.93 -3.65 -15.06
C ASP A 217 0.66 -4.45 -14.81
N ILE A 218 0.58 -5.15 -13.68
CA ILE A 218 -0.62 -5.89 -13.28
C ILE A 218 -1.75 -4.93 -13.01
N LEU A 219 -1.46 -3.81 -12.35
CA LEU A 219 -2.45 -2.79 -12.03
C LEU A 219 -3.00 -2.12 -13.27
N ILE A 220 -2.13 -1.70 -14.19
CA ILE A 220 -2.56 -1.09 -15.45
C ILE A 220 -3.42 -2.08 -16.25
N LYS A 221 -2.99 -3.35 -16.36
CA LYS A 221 -3.78 -4.37 -17.06
C LYS A 221 -5.13 -4.62 -16.38
N ALA A 222 -5.15 -4.75 -15.06
CA ALA A 222 -6.38 -4.98 -14.31
C ALA A 222 -7.40 -3.86 -14.50
N PHE A 223 -6.94 -2.60 -14.48
CA PHE A 223 -7.84 -1.45 -14.50
C PHE A 223 -8.13 -0.89 -15.90
N HIS A 224 -7.36 -1.25 -16.93
CA HIS A 224 -7.73 -1.01 -18.33
C HIS A 224 -8.69 -2.06 -18.88
N LEU A 225 -8.75 -3.27 -18.29
CA LEU A 225 -9.73 -4.28 -18.68
C LEU A 225 -11.17 -3.91 -18.25
N ASP A 226 -11.32 -3.14 -17.17
CA ASP A 226 -12.64 -2.66 -16.70
C ASP A 226 -13.25 -1.54 -17.58
N GLU A 227 -12.47 -0.90 -18.47
CA GLU A 227 -12.96 0.14 -19.39
C GLU A 227 -13.44 -0.45 -20.74
N GLY A 228 -13.47 -1.78 -20.89
CA GLY A 228 -13.75 -2.50 -22.14
C GLY A 228 -14.89 -3.54 -22.11
N VAL A 229 -15.80 -3.49 -21.13
CA VAL A 229 -17.03 -4.31 -21.08
C VAL A 229 -18.26 -3.42 -20.95
#